data_AF-A0A8H8RLY4-F1
#
_entry.id   AF-A0A8H8RLY4-F1
#
_cell.length_a   1.000
_cell.length_b   1.000
_cell.length_c   1.000
_cell.angle_alpha   90.00
_cell.angle_beta   90.00
_cell.angle_gamma   90.00
#
_symmetry.space_group_name_H-M   'P 1'
#
loop_
_entity.id
_entity.type
_entity.pdbx_description
1 polymer ?
#
loop_
_entity_poly.entity_id
_entity_poly.type
_entity_poly.pdbx_seq_one_letter_code
_entity_poly.pdbx_strand_id
1 'polypeptide(L)'
;MAEDPTATLQDASCDAFVKSLLPLYSGPMVTIRVAGREYKLSKHLICKQSRYFAKMFEEGKFKEGEEQSCDLEPIDDNDKVVTTQSFDILVQWMYLGKLVFSSMKPDEEITVALDLVRLADMVEVTGLETLIAEHIKNIILKNPSPLDHKWDNQRHGDNNMFHISSQHLRSAWKLPDGHPVRKILAAASVEGYFRCSRPKFYQETREIPGFMGDLLDEIKEVLTKIRMGTLFEEPISGDSFDINDR
;
A
#
# COMPACT_ATOMS: atom_id res chain seq x y z
N MET A 1 -21.17 -8.80 -21.59
CA MET A 1 -20.39 -7.61 -21.23
C MET A 1 -19.93 -7.82 -19.81
N ALA A 2 -18.63 -8.01 -19.60
CA ALA A 2 -18.10 -8.05 -18.24
C ALA A 2 -18.18 -6.63 -17.67
N GLU A 3 -18.89 -6.45 -16.56
CA GLU A 3 -18.82 -5.20 -15.81
C GLU A 3 -17.38 -5.02 -15.33
N ASP A 4 -16.83 -3.83 -15.55
CA ASP A 4 -15.53 -3.46 -15.04
C ASP A 4 -15.58 -3.49 -13.50
N PRO A 5 -14.82 -4.38 -12.82
CA PRO A 5 -14.85 -4.51 -11.37
C PRO A 5 -14.36 -3.24 -10.65
N THR A 6 -13.85 -2.25 -11.38
CA THR A 6 -13.34 -0.98 -10.83
C THR A 6 -14.30 0.20 -10.94
N ALA A 7 -15.53 0.01 -11.48
CA ALA A 7 -16.50 1.10 -11.61
C ALA A 7 -16.84 1.69 -10.23
N THR A 8 -16.20 2.82 -9.92
CA THR A 8 -16.45 3.51 -8.66
C THR A 8 -17.81 4.19 -8.70
N LEU A 9 -18.34 4.51 -7.52
CA LEU A 9 -19.61 5.22 -7.40
C LEU A 9 -19.65 6.55 -8.17
N GLN A 10 -18.48 7.11 -8.50
CA GLN A 10 -18.31 8.38 -9.19
C GLN A 10 -18.24 8.25 -10.71
N ASP A 11 -17.87 7.07 -11.21
CA ASP A 11 -17.72 6.82 -12.66
C ASP A 11 -18.99 6.16 -13.25
N ALA A 12 -19.94 5.79 -12.40
CA ALA A 12 -21.17 5.13 -12.80
C ALA A 12 -22.14 6.11 -13.50
N SER A 13 -22.66 5.70 -14.66
CA SER A 13 -23.83 6.37 -15.27
C SER A 13 -25.04 6.34 -14.33
N CYS A 14 -25.98 7.27 -14.50
CA CYS A 14 -27.20 7.31 -13.68
C CYS A 14 -27.95 5.97 -13.67
N ASP A 15 -28.03 5.31 -14.82
CA ASP A 15 -28.68 4.01 -14.98
C ASP A 15 -27.96 2.90 -14.22
N ALA A 16 -26.62 2.84 -14.36
CA ALA A 16 -25.80 1.86 -13.64
C ALA A 16 -25.85 2.09 -12.13
N PHE A 17 -25.87 3.36 -11.70
CA PHE A 17 -25.99 3.72 -10.29
C PHE A 17 -27.31 3.22 -9.70
N VAL A 18 -28.45 3.55 -10.32
CA VAL A 18 -29.78 3.18 -9.79
C VAL A 18 -30.00 1.67 -9.83
N LYS A 19 -29.57 0.98 -10.90
CA LYS A 19 -29.85 -0.45 -11.09
C LYS A 19 -28.88 -1.35 -10.34
N SER A 20 -27.59 -1.01 -10.29
CA SER A 20 -26.53 -1.91 -9.82
C SER A 20 -25.84 -1.47 -8.54
N LEU A 21 -25.73 -0.16 -8.26
CA LEU A 21 -25.02 0.35 -7.08
C LEU A 21 -25.97 0.66 -5.91
N LEU A 22 -27.08 1.37 -6.16
CA LEU A 22 -28.03 1.77 -5.12
C LEU A 22 -28.55 0.58 -4.27
N PRO A 23 -28.85 -0.61 -4.84
CA PRO A 23 -29.24 -1.77 -4.05
C PRO A 23 -28.14 -2.28 -3.11
N LEU A 24 -26.86 -1.98 -3.36
CA LEU A 24 -25.76 -2.36 -2.47
C LEU A 24 -25.77 -1.56 -1.17
N TYR A 25 -26.34 -0.35 -1.18
CA TYR A 25 -26.47 0.50 0.00
C TYR A 25 -27.77 0.23 0.77
N SER A 26 -28.67 -0.56 0.17
CA SER A 26 -30.01 -0.82 0.68
C SER A 26 -30.11 -2.31 1.02
N GLY A 27 -30.03 -2.69 2.30
CA GLY A 27 -30.04 -4.11 2.64
C GLY A 27 -29.80 -4.41 4.11
N PRO A 28 -29.64 -5.71 4.45
CA PRO A 28 -29.27 -6.14 5.78
C PRO A 28 -27.91 -5.55 6.16
N MET A 29 -27.78 -5.17 7.43
CA MET A 29 -26.56 -4.64 7.99
C MET A 29 -25.85 -5.74 8.79
N VAL A 30 -24.53 -5.77 8.71
CA VAL A 30 -23.69 -6.57 9.62
C VAL A 30 -22.93 -5.67 10.57
N THR A 31 -22.52 -6.22 11.71
CA THR A 31 -21.68 -5.53 12.69
C THR A 31 -20.27 -6.10 12.67
N ILE A 32 -19.28 -5.30 12.27
CA ILE A 32 -17.87 -5.67 12.37
C ILE A 32 -17.27 -4.94 13.56
N ARG A 33 -16.56 -5.66 14.43
CA ARG A 33 -15.83 -5.09 15.57
C ARG A 33 -14.34 -5.04 15.28
N VAL A 34 -13.74 -3.87 15.44
CA VAL A 34 -12.30 -3.66 15.24
C VAL A 34 -11.76 -2.93 16.46
N ALA A 35 -10.86 -3.58 17.20
CA ALA A 35 -10.29 -3.06 18.45
C ALA A 35 -11.36 -2.49 19.41
N GLY A 36 -12.48 -3.21 19.56
CA GLY A 36 -13.61 -2.83 20.42
C GLY A 36 -14.56 -1.77 19.86
N ARG A 37 -14.27 -1.18 18.69
CA ARG A 37 -15.19 -0.25 18.00
C ARG A 37 -16.11 -1.02 17.05
N GLU A 38 -17.40 -0.74 17.13
CA GLU A 38 -18.43 -1.35 16.27
C GLU A 38 -18.70 -0.54 14.99
N TYR A 39 -18.77 -1.25 13.87
CA TYR A 39 -19.09 -0.73 12.55
C TYR A 39 -20.32 -1.43 12.00
N LYS A 40 -21.39 -0.68 11.75
CA LYS A 40 -22.59 -1.20 11.08
C LYS A 40 -22.48 -0.91 9.59
N LEU A 41 -22.33 -1.96 8.79
CA LEU A 41 -22.06 -1.86 7.35
C LEU A 41 -23.10 -2.65 6.56
N SER A 42 -23.44 -2.17 5.35
CA SER A 42 -24.26 -2.92 4.40
C SER A 42 -23.59 -4.24 4.03
N LYS A 43 -24.27 -5.35 4.30
CA LYS A 43 -23.81 -6.70 3.99
C LYS A 43 -23.52 -6.86 2.50
N HIS A 44 -24.45 -6.44 1.65
CA HIS A 44 -24.33 -6.60 0.20
C HIS A 44 -23.10 -5.89 -0.36
N LEU A 45 -22.82 -4.68 0.13
CA LEU A 45 -21.67 -3.91 -0.34
C LEU A 45 -20.36 -4.57 0.07
N ILE A 46 -20.20 -4.92 1.35
CA ILE A 46 -18.94 -5.52 1.81
C ILE A 46 -18.72 -6.90 1.21
N CYS A 47 -19.76 -7.72 1.01
CA CYS A 47 -19.62 -9.05 0.40
C CYS A 47 -19.31 -8.94 -1.10
N LYS A 48 -19.84 -7.91 -1.78
CA LYS A 48 -19.45 -7.62 -3.17
C LYS A 48 -17.97 -7.22 -3.29
N GLN A 49 -17.48 -6.42 -2.33
CA GLN A 49 -16.11 -5.85 -2.38
C GLN A 49 -15.04 -6.75 -1.78
N SER A 50 -15.42 -7.69 -0.92
CA SER A 50 -14.51 -8.56 -0.17
C SER A 50 -14.99 -10.00 -0.22
N ARG A 51 -14.17 -10.85 -0.86
CA ARG A 51 -14.44 -12.29 -0.89
C ARG A 51 -14.34 -12.93 0.49
N TYR A 52 -13.51 -12.37 1.37
CA TYR A 52 -13.44 -12.78 2.78
C TYR A 52 -14.79 -12.61 3.49
N PHE A 53 -15.41 -11.42 3.37
CA PHE A 53 -16.72 -11.17 3.98
C PHE A 53 -17.85 -11.93 3.30
N ALA A 54 -17.80 -12.14 1.97
CA ALA A 54 -18.77 -12.99 1.27
C ALA A 54 -18.75 -14.43 1.82
N LYS A 55 -17.57 -15.02 1.96
CA LYS A 55 -17.42 -16.36 2.56
C LYS A 55 -17.96 -16.40 3.99
N MET A 56 -17.67 -15.38 4.77
CA MET A 56 -18.05 -15.28 6.19
C MET A 56 -19.57 -15.14 6.38
N PHE A 57 -20.23 -14.24 5.63
CA PHE A 57 -21.62 -13.86 5.88
C PHE A 57 -22.65 -14.49 4.94
N GLU A 58 -22.25 -15.03 3.78
CA GLU A 58 -23.17 -15.54 2.76
C GLU A 58 -22.95 -17.03 2.44
N GLU A 59 -21.70 -17.44 2.20
CA GLU A 59 -21.42 -18.77 1.65
C GLU A 59 -21.20 -19.85 2.73
N GLY A 60 -20.85 -19.45 3.95
CA GLY A 60 -20.50 -20.37 5.02
C GLY A 60 -21.62 -20.66 6.01
N LYS A 61 -21.55 -21.84 6.65
CA LYS A 61 -22.29 -22.14 7.89
C LYS A 61 -21.53 -21.60 9.11
N PHE A 62 -21.04 -20.38 9.00
CA PHE A 62 -20.30 -19.71 10.06
C PHE A 62 -21.28 -19.05 11.02
N LYS A 63 -20.92 -19.03 12.31
CA LYS A 63 -21.74 -18.42 13.37
C LYS A 63 -21.95 -16.92 13.09
N GLU A 64 -20.96 -16.29 12.48
CA GLU A 64 -20.93 -14.91 12.02
C GLU A 64 -22.01 -14.64 10.97
N GLY A 65 -22.30 -15.61 10.09
CA GLY A 65 -23.38 -15.56 9.11
C GLY A 65 -24.77 -15.66 9.77
N GLU A 66 -24.91 -16.35 10.89
CA GLU A 66 -26.17 -16.38 11.64
C GLU A 66 -26.34 -15.11 12.50
N GLU A 67 -25.28 -14.69 13.18
CA GLU A 67 -25.28 -13.53 14.09
C GLU A 67 -25.23 -12.19 13.36
N GLN A 68 -24.90 -12.20 12.06
CA GLN A 68 -24.66 -10.98 11.27
C GLN A 68 -23.64 -10.05 11.96
N SER A 69 -22.64 -10.66 12.62
CA SER A 69 -21.57 -9.93 13.28
C SER A 69 -20.27 -10.72 13.33
N CYS A 70 -19.13 -10.03 13.33
CA CYS A 70 -17.82 -10.63 13.55
C CYS A 70 -16.87 -9.67 14.27
N ASP A 71 -15.85 -10.25 14.90
CA ASP A 71 -14.71 -9.54 15.45
C ASP A 71 -13.52 -9.72 14.50
N LEU A 72 -12.98 -8.60 14.01
CA LEU A 72 -11.81 -8.60 13.14
C LEU A 72 -10.58 -8.36 13.99
N GLU A 73 -9.83 -9.43 14.23
CA GLU A 73 -8.63 -9.43 15.05
C GLU A 73 -7.36 -9.40 14.19
N PRO A 74 -6.25 -8.83 14.69
CA PRO A 74 -4.96 -8.95 14.06
C PRO A 74 -4.53 -10.42 13.91
N ILE A 75 -3.76 -10.72 12.86
CA ILE A 75 -3.22 -12.08 12.62
C ILE A 75 -2.17 -12.46 13.67
N ASP A 76 -1.45 -11.47 14.23
CA ASP A 76 -0.42 -11.64 15.25
C ASP A 76 -0.50 -10.45 16.22
N ASP A 77 -0.39 -10.72 17.52
CA ASP A 77 -0.40 -9.70 18.59
C ASP A 77 0.70 -8.64 18.40
N ASN A 78 1.79 -9.01 17.70
CA ASN A 78 2.89 -8.10 17.36
C ASN A 78 2.67 -7.35 16.03
N ASP A 79 1.60 -7.65 15.30
CA ASP A 79 1.34 -7.21 13.94
C ASP A 79 0.04 -6.41 13.85
N LYS A 80 0.13 -5.10 14.12
CA LYS A 80 -1.00 -4.19 14.25
C LYS A 80 -1.68 -3.81 12.92
N VAL A 81 -1.79 -4.73 11.96
CA VAL A 81 -2.42 -4.49 10.64
C VAL A 81 -3.87 -4.02 10.78
N VAL A 82 -4.58 -4.62 11.74
CA VAL A 82 -5.99 -4.36 11.99
C VAL A 82 -6.11 -3.25 13.02
N THR A 83 -6.13 -2.00 12.55
CA THR A 83 -6.41 -0.81 13.38
C THR A 83 -7.76 -0.21 13.01
N THR A 84 -8.34 0.56 13.93
CA THR A 84 -9.52 1.36 13.61
C THR A 84 -9.25 2.35 12.46
N GLN A 85 -8.04 2.89 12.38
CA GLN A 85 -7.65 3.85 11.34
C GLN A 85 -7.56 3.21 9.95
N SER A 86 -6.86 2.08 9.81
CA SER A 86 -6.78 1.36 8.53
C SER A 86 -8.16 0.84 8.10
N PHE A 87 -8.98 0.39 9.06
CA PHE A 87 -10.35 -0.03 8.78
C PHE A 87 -11.28 1.12 8.38
N ASP A 88 -11.18 2.30 9.02
CA ASP A 88 -11.94 3.50 8.64
C ASP A 88 -11.66 3.87 7.16
N ILE A 89 -10.39 3.85 6.74
CA ILE A 89 -10.01 4.16 5.35
C ILE A 89 -10.49 3.07 4.39
N LEU A 90 -10.39 1.79 4.76
CA LEU A 90 -10.88 0.69 3.95
C LEU A 90 -12.41 0.77 3.73
N VAL A 91 -13.17 1.05 4.78
CA VAL A 91 -14.62 1.25 4.69
C VAL A 91 -14.93 2.44 3.79
N GLN A 92 -14.20 3.54 3.92
CA GLN A 92 -14.37 4.69 3.04
C GLN A 92 -14.10 4.33 1.57
N TRP A 93 -13.04 3.56 1.30
CA TRP A 93 -12.73 3.05 -0.04
C TRP A 93 -13.88 2.19 -0.59
N MET A 94 -14.37 1.20 0.17
CA MET A 94 -15.45 0.32 -0.28
C MET A 94 -16.75 1.06 -0.60
N TYR A 95 -17.04 2.16 0.11
CA TYR A 95 -18.27 2.94 -0.08
C TYR A 95 -18.14 4.05 -1.13
N LEU A 96 -16.99 4.71 -1.23
CA LEU A 96 -16.84 5.92 -2.03
C LEU A 96 -15.92 5.74 -3.24
N GLY A 97 -15.15 4.66 -3.29
CA GLY A 97 -14.06 4.47 -4.24
C GLY A 97 -12.97 5.54 -4.10
N LYS A 98 -12.77 6.06 -2.87
CA LYS A 98 -11.80 7.13 -2.57
C LYS A 98 -10.98 6.80 -1.34
N LEU A 99 -9.69 7.09 -1.44
CA LEU A 99 -8.75 7.08 -0.33
C LEU A 99 -8.59 8.50 0.21
N VAL A 100 -8.87 8.69 1.50
CA VAL A 100 -8.60 9.94 2.20
C VAL A 100 -7.75 9.64 3.43
N PHE A 101 -6.53 10.16 3.42
CA PHE A 101 -5.64 10.12 4.57
C PHE A 101 -5.78 11.40 5.38
N SER A 102 -5.80 11.28 6.70
CA SER A 102 -5.70 12.43 7.60
C SER A 102 -4.32 13.08 7.47
N SER A 103 -4.23 14.39 7.72
CA SER A 103 -2.92 15.07 7.76
C SER A 103 -2.06 14.47 8.88
N MET A 104 -0.93 13.86 8.51
CA MET A 104 0.02 13.25 9.46
C MET A 104 1.46 13.41 8.95
N LYS A 105 2.46 12.99 9.75
CA LYS A 105 3.86 13.04 9.29
C LYS A 105 4.09 12.00 8.19
N PRO A 106 5.05 12.21 7.27
CA PRO A 106 5.30 11.28 6.16
C PRO A 106 5.54 9.83 6.60
N ASP A 107 6.28 9.61 7.69
CA ASP A 107 6.58 8.28 8.23
C ASP A 107 5.34 7.60 8.83
N GLU A 108 4.50 8.38 9.53
CA GLU A 108 3.20 7.93 10.06
C GLU A 108 2.24 7.59 8.90
N GLU A 109 2.20 8.40 7.85
CA GLU A 109 1.34 8.18 6.67
C GLU A 109 1.73 6.92 5.91
N ILE A 110 3.03 6.69 5.74
CA ILE A 110 3.55 5.44 5.15
C ILE A 110 3.16 4.22 6.01
N THR A 111 3.21 4.35 7.34
CA THR A 111 2.75 3.27 8.24
C THR A 111 1.27 2.96 8.01
N VAL A 112 0.40 3.97 8.02
CA VAL A 112 -1.04 3.80 7.81
C VAL A 112 -1.34 3.23 6.41
N ALA A 113 -0.63 3.69 5.38
CA ALA A 113 -0.76 3.17 4.03
C ALA A 113 -0.38 1.68 3.94
N LEU A 114 0.68 1.25 4.63
CA LEU A 114 1.10 -0.15 4.72
C LEU A 114 0.09 -0.99 5.50
N ASP A 115 -0.41 -0.50 6.63
CA ASP A 115 -1.42 -1.21 7.42
C ASP A 115 -2.72 -1.38 6.62
N LEU A 116 -3.13 -0.35 5.86
CA LEU A 116 -4.30 -0.41 4.99
C LEU A 116 -4.17 -1.46 3.88
N VAL A 117 -3.06 -1.48 3.14
CA VAL A 117 -2.92 -2.43 2.02
C VAL A 117 -2.79 -3.87 2.53
N ARG A 118 -2.14 -4.08 3.68
CA ARG A 118 -2.08 -5.39 4.34
C ARG A 118 -3.45 -5.84 4.86
N LEU A 119 -4.24 -4.91 5.39
CA LEU A 119 -5.62 -5.17 5.79
C LEU A 119 -6.47 -5.53 4.57
N ALA A 120 -6.32 -4.81 3.45
CA ALA A 120 -7.04 -5.09 2.21
C ALA A 120 -6.71 -6.50 1.68
N ASP A 121 -5.44 -6.89 1.66
CA ASP A 121 -5.01 -8.25 1.30
C ASP A 121 -5.63 -9.30 2.26
N MET A 122 -5.60 -9.02 3.57
CA MET A 122 -6.16 -9.92 4.58
C MET A 122 -7.66 -10.17 4.37
N VAL A 123 -8.42 -9.12 4.04
CA VAL A 123 -9.86 -9.23 3.79
C VAL A 123 -10.19 -9.41 2.30
N GLU A 124 -9.24 -9.79 1.46
CA GLU A 124 -9.44 -10.06 0.04
C GLU A 124 -10.15 -8.90 -0.72
N VAL A 125 -9.80 -7.64 -0.42
CA VAL A 125 -10.24 -6.43 -1.14
C VAL A 125 -9.14 -6.03 -2.13
N THR A 126 -9.51 -5.90 -3.41
CA THR A 126 -8.57 -5.59 -4.50
C THR A 126 -8.74 -4.17 -5.03
N GLY A 127 -7.78 -3.71 -5.85
CA GLY A 127 -7.83 -2.39 -6.52
C GLY A 127 -7.15 -1.27 -5.74
N LEU A 128 -6.65 -1.55 -4.53
CA LEU A 128 -5.91 -0.60 -3.70
C LEU A 128 -4.41 -0.62 -3.94
N GLU A 129 -3.88 -1.69 -4.52
CA GLU A 129 -2.46 -2.02 -4.55
C GLU A 129 -1.65 -0.94 -5.27
N THR A 130 -2.09 -0.56 -6.48
CA THR A 130 -1.43 0.49 -7.29
C THR A 130 -1.67 1.88 -6.71
N LEU A 131 -2.87 2.14 -6.17
CA LEU A 131 -3.20 3.45 -5.59
C LEU A 131 -2.35 3.75 -4.35
N ILE A 132 -2.16 2.76 -3.48
CA ILE A 132 -1.32 2.88 -2.29
C ILE A 132 0.17 2.98 -2.68
N ALA A 133 0.61 2.22 -3.68
CA ALA A 133 1.97 2.33 -4.18
C ALA A 133 2.29 3.74 -4.71
N GLU A 134 1.40 4.30 -5.54
CA GLU A 134 1.53 5.67 -6.03
C GLU A 134 1.40 6.71 -4.91
N HIS A 135 0.56 6.47 -3.91
CA HIS A 135 0.47 7.34 -2.74
C HIS A 135 1.80 7.38 -1.96
N ILE A 136 2.41 6.23 -1.67
CA ILE A 136 3.72 6.14 -1.02
C ILE A 136 4.81 6.80 -1.87
N LYS A 137 4.81 6.57 -3.19
CA LYS A 137 5.71 7.25 -4.14
C LYS A 137 5.60 8.77 -4.04
N ASN A 138 4.38 9.30 -3.98
CA ASN A 138 4.12 10.72 -3.85
C ASN A 138 4.61 11.29 -2.51
N ILE A 139 4.48 10.52 -1.41
CA ILE A 139 5.04 10.91 -0.10
C ILE A 139 6.57 11.02 -0.19
N ILE A 140 7.23 10.03 -0.81
CA ILE A 140 8.68 10.01 -1.01
C ILE A 140 9.14 11.25 -1.79
N LEU A 141 8.49 11.54 -2.92
CA LEU A 141 8.86 12.67 -3.78
C LEU A 141 8.65 14.04 -3.11
N LYS A 142 7.60 14.19 -2.31
CA LYS A 142 7.26 15.46 -1.65
C LYS A 142 8.09 15.74 -0.40
N ASN A 143 8.73 14.72 0.17
CA ASN A 143 9.47 14.83 1.44
C ASN A 143 10.92 14.33 1.27
N PRO A 144 11.73 15.00 0.42
CA PRO A 144 13.12 14.66 0.26
C PRO A 144 13.91 14.87 1.56
N SER A 145 15.04 14.19 1.68
CA SER A 145 16.01 14.44 2.74
C SER A 145 16.48 15.90 2.70
N PRO A 146 16.69 16.55 3.86
CA PRO A 146 17.32 17.87 3.90
C PRO A 146 18.66 17.87 3.16
N LEU A 147 18.99 18.98 2.48
CA LEU A 147 20.29 19.15 1.86
C LEU A 147 21.38 19.11 2.95
N ASP A 148 22.37 18.23 2.78
CA ASP A 148 23.52 18.15 3.67
C ASP A 148 24.65 19.04 3.11
N HIS A 149 25.10 20.01 3.90
CA HIS A 149 26.24 20.86 3.56
C HIS A 149 27.56 20.08 3.44
N LYS A 150 27.62 18.83 3.93
CA LYS A 150 28.77 17.93 3.75
C LYS A 150 28.88 17.35 2.33
N TRP A 151 27.80 17.41 1.55
CA TRP A 151 27.74 16.92 0.17
C TRP A 151 27.63 18.07 -0.84
N ASP A 152 28.30 19.20 -0.59
CA ASP A 152 28.34 20.34 -1.52
C ASP A 152 26.94 20.81 -1.97
N ASN A 153 25.93 20.68 -1.11
CA ASN A 153 24.51 20.92 -1.39
C ASN A 153 23.89 19.98 -2.46
N GLN A 154 24.49 18.81 -2.71
CA GLN A 154 23.91 17.75 -3.52
C GLN A 154 22.92 16.91 -2.70
N ARG A 155 21.91 16.37 -3.39
CA ARG A 155 20.92 15.46 -2.83
C ARG A 155 21.56 14.14 -2.42
N HIS A 156 21.17 13.63 -1.25
CA HIS A 156 21.72 12.40 -0.70
C HIS A 156 21.26 11.15 -1.49
N GLY A 157 22.12 10.15 -1.75
CA GLY A 157 21.73 8.92 -2.45
C GLY A 157 20.55 8.17 -1.79
N ASP A 158 20.49 8.16 -0.46
CA ASP A 158 19.32 7.65 0.29
C ASP A 158 18.16 8.66 0.43
N ASN A 159 18.07 9.70 -0.40
CA ASN A 159 17.05 10.75 -0.30
C ASN A 159 15.63 10.18 -0.33
N ASN A 160 15.36 9.25 -1.24
CA ASN A 160 14.05 8.61 -1.37
C ASN A 160 13.70 7.71 -0.18
N MET A 161 14.70 7.33 0.63
CA MET A 161 14.54 6.47 1.79
C MET A 161 14.48 7.25 3.10
N PHE A 162 14.45 8.59 3.07
CA PHE A 162 14.57 9.44 4.26
C PHE A 162 13.51 9.14 5.33
N HIS A 163 12.23 9.14 4.95
CA HIS A 163 11.10 8.82 5.84
C HIS A 163 10.74 7.33 5.92
N ILE A 164 11.48 6.47 5.21
CA ILE A 164 11.28 5.03 5.32
C ILE A 164 12.03 4.51 6.55
N SER A 165 11.42 3.57 7.27
CA SER A 165 12.00 2.90 8.43
C SER A 165 12.18 1.40 8.15
N SER A 166 13.00 0.72 8.94
CA SER A 166 13.13 -0.75 8.85
C SER A 166 11.80 -1.45 9.08
N GLN A 167 10.90 -0.87 9.90
CA GLN A 167 9.57 -1.43 10.13
C GLN A 167 8.68 -1.29 8.88
N HIS A 168 8.81 -0.21 8.11
CA HIS A 168 8.09 -0.07 6.84
C HIS A 168 8.52 -1.17 5.87
N LEU A 169 9.82 -1.46 5.77
CA LEU A 169 10.30 -2.56 4.94
C LEU A 169 9.73 -3.91 5.45
N ARG A 170 9.91 -4.22 6.74
CA ARG A 170 9.40 -5.48 7.30
C ARG A 170 7.88 -5.64 7.12
N SER A 171 7.11 -4.56 7.17
CA SER A 171 5.67 -4.59 6.90
C SER A 171 5.38 -4.83 5.41
N ALA A 172 6.06 -4.11 4.50
CA ALA A 172 5.86 -4.25 3.06
C ALA A 172 6.21 -5.65 2.53
N TRP A 173 7.24 -6.29 3.06
CA TRP A 173 7.62 -7.65 2.64
C TRP A 173 6.79 -8.78 3.27
N LYS A 174 5.73 -8.44 4.01
CA LYS A 174 4.64 -9.38 4.31
C LYS A 174 3.56 -9.39 3.22
N LEU A 175 3.62 -8.47 2.24
CA LEU A 175 2.74 -8.46 1.08
C LEU A 175 3.17 -9.54 0.06
N PRO A 176 2.23 -10.04 -0.77
CA PRO A 176 2.53 -11.01 -1.82
C PRO A 176 3.67 -10.61 -2.75
N ASP A 177 4.33 -11.60 -3.34
CA ASP A 177 5.36 -11.38 -4.35
C ASP A 177 4.80 -10.60 -5.56
N GLY A 178 5.57 -9.63 -6.04
CA GLY A 178 5.15 -8.74 -7.13
C GLY A 178 4.20 -7.61 -6.72
N HIS A 179 3.88 -7.45 -5.42
CA HIS A 179 2.98 -6.39 -4.98
C HIS A 179 3.54 -4.98 -5.31
N PRO A 180 2.77 -4.06 -5.93
CA PRO A 180 3.25 -2.73 -6.36
C PRO A 180 3.97 -1.91 -5.29
N VAL A 181 3.50 -1.95 -4.03
CA VAL A 181 4.16 -1.27 -2.90
C VAL A 181 5.60 -1.78 -2.67
N ARG A 182 5.84 -3.09 -2.78
CA ARG A 182 7.20 -3.65 -2.67
C ARG A 182 8.09 -3.11 -3.78
N LYS A 183 7.56 -3.04 -5.01
CA LYS A 183 8.25 -2.47 -6.17
C LYS A 183 8.67 -1.02 -5.91
N ILE A 184 7.77 -0.17 -5.42
CA ILE A 184 8.08 1.24 -5.12
C ILE A 184 9.16 1.37 -4.03
N LEU A 185 9.13 0.57 -2.97
CA LEU A 185 10.14 0.64 -1.91
C LEU A 185 11.51 0.11 -2.36
N ALA A 186 11.54 -0.92 -3.21
CA ALA A 186 12.75 -1.41 -3.84
C ALA A 186 13.34 -0.35 -4.79
N ALA A 187 12.50 0.22 -5.66
CA ALA A 187 12.85 1.28 -6.60
C ALA A 187 13.44 2.51 -5.88
N ALA A 188 12.82 2.92 -4.77
CA ALA A 188 13.29 4.03 -3.93
C ALA A 188 14.66 3.79 -3.31
N SER A 189 15.08 2.54 -3.13
CA SER A 189 16.38 2.20 -2.57
C SER A 189 17.51 2.22 -3.60
N VAL A 190 17.19 2.17 -4.91
CA VAL A 190 18.17 1.97 -5.98
C VAL A 190 19.26 3.05 -5.97
N GLU A 191 18.90 4.33 -5.87
CA GLU A 191 19.85 5.45 -5.86
C GLU A 191 20.92 5.28 -4.77
N GLY A 192 20.51 4.91 -3.56
CA GLY A 192 21.40 4.67 -2.43
C GLY A 192 22.40 3.55 -2.72
N TYR A 193 21.98 2.49 -3.40
CA TYR A 193 22.88 1.36 -3.74
C TYR A 193 23.87 1.68 -4.86
N PHE A 194 23.54 2.62 -5.75
CA PHE A 194 24.48 3.09 -6.76
C PHE A 194 25.47 4.12 -6.22
N ARG A 195 25.01 5.05 -5.35
CA ARG A 195 25.77 6.24 -4.96
C ARG A 195 26.39 6.16 -3.55
N CYS A 196 25.82 5.37 -2.63
CA CYS A 196 26.33 5.27 -1.27
C CYS A 196 27.23 4.04 -1.10
N SER A 197 28.39 4.21 -0.44
CA SER A 197 29.23 3.07 -0.03
C SER A 197 28.56 2.17 1.02
N ARG A 198 27.64 2.74 1.81
CA ARG A 198 26.83 2.04 2.80
C ARG A 198 25.40 2.61 2.78
N PRO A 199 24.51 2.08 1.93
CA PRO A 199 23.12 2.55 1.86
C PRO A 199 22.36 2.29 3.15
N LYS A 200 21.33 3.11 3.44
CA LYS A 200 20.58 3.12 4.70
C LYS A 200 20.10 1.73 5.15
N PHE A 201 19.64 0.92 4.19
CA PHE A 201 19.05 -0.40 4.44
C PHE A 201 19.92 -1.59 4.03
N TYR A 202 21.24 -1.39 4.07
CA TYR A 202 22.20 -2.45 3.75
C TYR A 202 21.98 -3.71 4.59
N GLN A 203 21.69 -3.55 5.88
CA GLN A 203 21.51 -4.69 6.77
C GLN A 203 20.21 -5.46 6.46
N GLU A 204 19.15 -4.75 6.11
CA GLU A 204 17.83 -5.30 5.80
C GLU A 204 17.85 -6.17 4.54
N THR A 205 18.75 -5.92 3.58
CA THR A 205 18.92 -6.86 2.44
C THR A 205 19.39 -8.25 2.86
N ARG A 206 19.99 -8.39 4.06
CA ARG A 206 20.37 -9.69 4.61
C ARG A 206 19.26 -10.30 5.47
N GLU A 207 18.43 -9.46 6.08
CA GLU A 207 17.38 -9.87 7.01
C GLU A 207 16.03 -10.14 6.33
N ILE A 208 15.79 -9.52 5.18
CA ILE A 208 14.54 -9.58 4.41
C ILE A 208 14.88 -10.09 3.01
N PRO A 209 14.91 -11.41 2.77
CA PRO A 209 15.31 -11.97 1.47
C PRO A 209 14.45 -11.46 0.31
N GLY A 210 13.14 -11.26 0.53
CA GLY A 210 12.23 -10.70 -0.47
C GLY A 210 12.63 -9.27 -0.89
N PHE A 211 13.16 -8.46 0.04
CA PHE A 211 13.64 -7.11 -0.29
C PHE A 211 14.86 -7.15 -1.19
N MET A 212 15.81 -8.03 -0.89
CA MET A 212 16.98 -8.21 -1.74
C MET A 212 16.59 -8.66 -3.15
N GLY A 213 15.63 -9.59 -3.27
CA GLY A 213 15.09 -10.03 -4.55
C GLY A 213 14.53 -8.88 -5.38
N ASP A 214 13.56 -8.15 -4.81
CA ASP A 214 12.91 -7.04 -5.51
C ASP A 214 13.92 -5.93 -5.85
N LEU A 215 14.85 -5.62 -4.96
CA LEU A 215 15.91 -4.63 -5.19
C LEU A 215 16.83 -5.02 -6.37
N LEU A 216 17.21 -6.29 -6.46
CA LEU A 216 18.04 -6.78 -7.57
C LEU A 216 17.31 -6.71 -8.90
N ASP A 217 16.00 -6.97 -8.91
CA ASP A 217 15.17 -6.81 -10.11
C ASP A 217 15.11 -5.34 -10.56
N GLU A 218 14.92 -4.39 -9.63
CA GLU A 218 14.94 -2.96 -9.94
C GLU A 218 16.32 -2.48 -10.43
N ILE A 219 17.40 -2.90 -9.76
CA ILE A 219 18.77 -2.58 -10.20
C ILE A 219 19.01 -3.11 -11.61
N LYS A 220 18.56 -4.34 -11.91
CA LYS A 220 18.67 -4.93 -13.24
C LYS A 220 17.88 -4.11 -14.26
N GLU A 221 16.65 -3.70 -13.96
CA GLU A 221 15.86 -2.82 -14.83
C GLU A 221 16.64 -1.52 -15.16
N VAL A 222 17.23 -0.87 -14.16
CA VAL A 222 18.05 0.34 -14.36
C VAL A 222 19.30 0.06 -15.20
N LEU A 223 20.06 -0.99 -14.89
CA LEU A 223 21.28 -1.34 -15.62
C LEU A 223 21.03 -1.62 -17.10
N THR A 224 19.88 -2.20 -17.45
CA THR A 224 19.53 -2.44 -18.87
C THR A 224 19.31 -1.16 -19.68
N LYS A 225 19.04 -0.04 -19.01
CA LYS A 225 18.82 1.28 -19.64
C LYS A 225 20.10 2.09 -19.79
N ILE A 226 21.21 1.70 -19.14
CA ILE A 226 22.50 2.39 -19.25
C ILE A 226 23.11 2.07 -20.62
N ARG A 227 22.97 3.01 -21.56
CA ARG A 227 23.34 2.76 -22.97
C ARG A 227 24.79 3.07 -23.33
N MET A 228 25.49 3.94 -22.61
CA MET A 228 26.96 4.12 -22.54
C MET A 228 27.24 5.28 -21.56
N GLY A 229 28.20 5.10 -20.64
CA GLY A 229 28.56 6.11 -19.62
C GLY A 229 28.24 5.68 -18.19
N THR A 230 28.22 6.63 -17.28
CA THR A 230 28.05 6.44 -15.83
C THR A 230 26.73 7.00 -15.31
N LEU A 231 25.86 7.49 -16.20
CA LEU A 231 24.55 8.03 -15.85
C LEU A 231 23.51 6.92 -15.76
N PHE A 232 22.70 6.94 -14.70
CA PHE A 232 21.52 6.10 -14.53
C PHE A 232 20.28 6.94 -14.25
N GLU A 233 19.12 6.45 -14.67
CA GLU A 233 17.81 7.04 -14.38
C GLU A 233 17.30 6.48 -13.04
N GLU A 234 17.02 7.35 -12.08
CA GLU A 234 16.51 6.99 -10.77
C GLU A 234 15.02 6.59 -10.86
N PRO A 235 14.65 5.37 -10.44
CA PRO A 235 13.32 4.81 -10.71
C PRO A 235 12.10 5.57 -10.19
N ILE A 236 12.23 6.35 -9.11
CA ILE A 236 11.12 7.05 -8.48
C ILE A 236 10.83 8.40 -9.15
N SER A 237 11.85 9.23 -9.32
CA SER A 237 11.75 10.57 -9.90
C SER A 237 11.89 10.60 -11.42
N GLY A 238 12.63 9.65 -12.00
CA GLY A 238 13.08 9.70 -13.40
C GLY A 238 14.27 10.63 -13.62
N ASP A 239 14.84 11.20 -12.55
CA ASP A 239 16.03 12.05 -12.64
C ASP A 239 17.27 11.23 -13.00
N SER A 240 18.21 11.83 -13.73
CA SER A 240 19.45 11.15 -14.12
C SER A 240 20.62 11.56 -13.22
N PHE A 241 21.38 10.58 -12.72
CA PHE A 241 22.52 10.79 -11.82
C PHE A 241 23.75 10.04 -12.29
N ASP A 242 24.95 10.58 -12.01
CA ASP A 242 26.20 9.85 -12.23
C ASP A 242 26.50 8.91 -11.06
N ILE A 243 26.88 7.67 -11.37
CA ILE A 243 27.30 6.66 -10.37
C ILE A 243 28.56 7.11 -9.60
N ASN A 244 29.37 7.99 -10.18
CA ASN A 244 30.58 8.51 -9.56
C ASN A 244 30.35 9.75 -8.68
N ASP A 245 29.15 10.33 -8.70
CA ASP A 245 28.78 11.46 -7.83
C ASP A 245 28.46 10.94 -6.42
N ARG A 246 29.53 10.76 -5.62
CA ARG A 246 29.54 10.24 -4.24
C ARG A 246 29.78 11.32 -3.20
#